data_AF-A0A2N5LJF2-F1
#
_entry.id   AF-A0A2N5LJF2-F1
#
_cell.length_a   1.000
_cell.length_b   1.000
_cell.length_c   1.000
_cell.angle_alpha   90.00
_cell.angle_beta   90.00
_cell.angle_gamma   90.00
#
_symmetry.space_group_name_H-M   'P 1'
#
loop_
_entity.id
_entity.type
_entity.pdbx_description
1 polymer ?
#
loop_
_entity_poly.entity_id
_entity_poly.type
_entity_poly.pdbx_seq_one_letter_code
_entity_poly.pdbx_strand_id
1 'polypeptide(L)'
;MTIINYEELFGEFKPDGAISEDANEIANALMRELYISSGYNLARFLGVKRCFNNDMAMRVWVQKRLDSSLGYVIEDMRCQLQSELYELLPHSDYVGY
;
A
#
# COMPACT_ATOMS: atom_id res chain seq x y z
N MET A 1 -1.06 -41.22 3.04
CA MET A 1 -1.27 -40.19 2.00
C MET A 1 -1.75 -38.96 2.73
N THR A 2 -0.93 -37.92 2.80
CA THR A 2 -1.26 -36.70 3.52
C THR A 2 -2.22 -35.90 2.65
N ILE A 3 -3.44 -35.67 3.11
CA ILE A 3 -4.41 -34.82 2.40
C ILE A 3 -4.06 -33.39 2.79
N ILE A 4 -3.54 -32.63 1.83
CA ILE A 4 -3.25 -31.21 2.02
C ILE A 4 -4.55 -30.45 1.80
N ASN A 5 -5.05 -29.80 2.85
CA ASN A 5 -6.20 -28.92 2.77
C ASN A 5 -5.76 -27.53 2.29
N TYR A 6 -5.91 -27.28 0.99
CA TYR A 6 -5.46 -26.05 0.37
C TYR A 6 -6.19 -24.81 0.91
N GLU A 7 -7.45 -24.92 1.33
CA GLU A 7 -8.20 -23.79 1.89
C GLU A 7 -7.71 -23.41 3.29
N GLU A 8 -7.41 -24.41 4.11
CA GLU A 8 -6.87 -24.24 5.46
C GLU A 8 -5.44 -23.68 5.39
N LEU A 9 -4.64 -24.16 4.44
CA LEU A 9 -3.30 -23.60 4.17
C LEU A 9 -3.37 -22.16 3.66
N PHE A 10 -4.37 -21.81 2.84
CA PHE A 10 -4.56 -20.45 2.35
C PHE A 10 -5.02 -19.48 3.45
N GLY A 11 -5.83 -19.97 4.40
CA GLY A 11 -6.26 -19.20 5.56
C GLY A 11 -5.16 -19.01 6.59
N GLU A 12 -4.41 -20.08 6.89
CA GLU A 12 -3.34 -20.12 7.89
C GLU A 12 -2.06 -19.40 7.40
N PHE A 13 -1.77 -19.50 6.09
CA PHE A 13 -0.67 -18.81 5.43
C PHE A 13 -1.19 -17.76 4.45
N LYS A 14 -2.27 -17.02 4.77
CA LYS A 14 -2.67 -15.86 3.98
C LYS A 14 -1.39 -15.04 3.81
N PRO A 15 -0.81 -14.98 2.60
CA PRO A 15 0.51 -14.41 2.47
C PRO A 15 0.36 -12.97 2.95
N ASP A 16 1.39 -12.41 3.57
CA ASP A 16 1.55 -10.96 3.77
C ASP A 16 1.56 -10.17 2.42
N GLY A 17 0.93 -10.69 1.37
CA GLY A 17 0.98 -10.28 -0.03
C GLY A 17 -0.30 -10.56 -0.84
N ALA A 18 -1.41 -10.99 -0.24
CA ALA A 18 -2.70 -10.91 -0.93
C ALA A 18 -3.17 -9.45 -0.96
N ILE A 19 -2.92 -8.77 -2.07
CA ILE A 19 -3.40 -7.40 -2.32
C ILE A 19 -4.83 -7.49 -2.84
N SER A 20 -5.78 -6.87 -2.13
CA SER A 20 -7.18 -6.80 -2.56
C SER A 20 -7.35 -5.92 -3.80
N GLU A 21 -8.48 -6.07 -4.48
CA GLU A 21 -8.82 -5.22 -5.62
C GLU A 21 -8.91 -3.74 -5.20
N ASP A 22 -9.55 -3.46 -4.07
CA ASP A 22 -9.61 -2.11 -3.48
C ASP A 22 -8.21 -1.54 -3.19
N ALA A 23 -7.31 -2.33 -2.59
CA ALA A 23 -5.94 -1.89 -2.30
C ALA A 23 -5.19 -1.56 -3.59
N ASN A 24 -5.42 -2.35 -4.64
CA ASN A 24 -4.85 -2.13 -5.95
C ASN A 24 -5.39 -0.84 -6.60
N GLU A 25 -6.70 -0.62 -6.56
CA GLU A 25 -7.36 0.57 -7.09
C GLU A 25 -6.86 1.84 -6.40
N ILE A 26 -6.90 1.86 -5.07
CA ILE A 26 -6.46 3.00 -4.26
C ILE A 26 -4.97 3.27 -4.49
N ALA A 27 -4.11 2.25 -4.47
CA ALA A 27 -2.67 2.44 -4.68
C ALA A 27 -2.36 3.03 -6.07
N ASN A 28 -3.05 2.57 -7.12
CA ASN A 28 -2.84 3.12 -8.47
C ASN A 28 -3.31 4.56 -8.58
N ALA A 29 -4.43 4.91 -7.94
CA ALA A 29 -4.93 6.28 -7.90
C ALA A 29 -3.91 7.20 -7.21
N LEU A 30 -3.41 6.81 -6.02
CA LEU A 30 -2.40 7.57 -5.28
C LEU A 30 -1.08 7.74 -6.05
N MET A 31 -0.58 6.65 -6.66
CA MET A 31 0.64 6.70 -7.48
C MET A 31 0.49 7.67 -8.66
N ARG A 32 -0.68 7.68 -9.31
CA ARG A 32 -0.98 8.58 -10.44
C ARG A 32 -1.10 10.03 -10.00
N GLU A 33 -1.79 10.30 -8.90
CA GLU A 33 -2.02 11.65 -8.37
C GLU A 33 -0.73 12.32 -7.89
N LEU A 34 0.17 11.55 -7.28
CA LEU A 34 1.41 12.07 -6.68
C LEU A 34 2.61 12.06 -7.63
N TYR A 35 2.44 11.64 -8.88
CA TYR A 35 3.51 11.53 -9.89
C TYR A 35 4.77 10.83 -9.35
N ILE A 36 4.60 9.79 -8.53
CA ILE A 36 5.71 9.10 -7.87
C ILE A 36 6.57 8.41 -8.94
N SER A 37 7.78 8.93 -9.18
CA SER A 37 8.71 8.35 -10.13
C SER A 37 9.26 7.01 -9.61
N SER A 38 9.68 6.14 -10.54
CA SER A 38 10.20 4.79 -10.25
C SER A 38 11.49 4.77 -9.40
N GLY A 39 12.08 5.92 -9.10
CA GLY A 39 13.33 6.05 -8.33
C GLY A 39 13.18 6.43 -6.86
N TYR A 40 11.98 6.73 -6.37
CA TYR A 40 11.78 6.98 -4.94
C TYR A 40 12.03 5.69 -4.15
N ASN A 41 12.71 5.73 -3.01
CA ASN A 41 12.82 4.56 -2.12
C ASN A 41 11.57 4.44 -1.25
N LEU A 42 10.39 4.36 -1.89
CA LEU A 42 9.09 4.54 -1.23
C LEU A 42 8.89 3.51 -0.11
N ALA A 43 9.39 2.29 -0.29
CA ALA A 43 9.35 1.25 0.73
C ALA A 43 9.92 1.69 2.09
N ARG A 44 10.96 2.54 2.09
CA ARG A 44 11.58 3.07 3.31
C ARG A 44 10.65 4.04 4.03
N PHE A 45 9.97 4.93 3.30
CA PHE A 45 9.08 5.94 3.87
C PHE A 45 7.78 5.32 4.38
N LEU A 46 7.26 4.34 3.65
CA LEU A 46 6.04 3.62 4.01
C LEU A 46 6.23 2.57 5.12
N GLY A 47 7.46 2.35 5.59
CA GLY A 47 7.74 1.35 6.63
C GLY A 47 7.45 -0.09 6.19
N VAL A 48 7.57 -0.38 4.90
CA VAL A 48 7.38 -1.74 4.34
C VAL A 48 8.74 -2.37 3.97
N LYS A 49 8.73 -3.64 3.57
CA LYS A 49 9.98 -4.36 3.26
C LYS A 49 10.70 -3.67 2.09
N ARG A 50 11.99 -3.39 2.26
CA ARG A 50 12.83 -2.65 1.29
C ARG A 50 12.99 -3.34 -0.07
N CYS A 51 12.67 -4.62 -0.17
CA CYS A 51 12.69 -5.36 -1.44
C CYS A 51 11.55 -4.98 -2.39
N PHE A 52 10.53 -4.27 -1.90
CA PHE A 52 9.42 -3.82 -2.74
C PHE A 52 9.81 -2.60 -3.56
N ASN A 53 9.49 -2.63 -4.86
CA ASN A 53 9.46 -1.44 -5.70
C ASN A 53 8.33 -0.50 -5.27
N ASN A 54 8.24 0.70 -5.85
CA ASN A 54 7.28 1.71 -5.41
C ASN A 54 5.83 1.25 -5.53
N ASP A 55 5.48 0.59 -6.63
CA ASP A 55 4.13 0.07 -6.85
C ASP A 55 3.75 -0.95 -5.78
N MET A 56 4.61 -1.94 -5.54
CA MET A 56 4.34 -2.98 -4.54
C MET A 56 4.40 -2.43 -3.12
N ALA A 57 5.30 -1.48 -2.86
CA ALA A 57 5.39 -0.82 -1.56
C ALA A 57 4.11 -0.06 -1.24
N MET A 58 3.57 0.68 -2.22
CA MET A 58 2.30 1.39 -2.08
C MET A 58 1.15 0.40 -1.84
N ARG A 59 1.04 -0.64 -2.65
CA ARG A 59 -0.02 -1.67 -2.53
C ARG A 59 -0.02 -2.35 -1.17
N VAL A 60 1.16 -2.77 -0.69
CA VAL A 60 1.30 -3.40 0.64
C VAL A 60 0.97 -2.41 1.75
N TRP A 61 1.38 -1.15 1.59
CA TRP A 61 1.09 -0.11 2.56
C TRP A 61 -0.41 0.17 2.66
N VAL A 62 -1.10 0.34 1.52
CA VAL A 62 -2.56 0.50 1.46
C VAL A 62 -3.26 -0.73 2.05
N GLN A 63 -2.88 -1.94 1.62
CA GLN A 63 -3.48 -3.18 2.11
C GLN A 63 -3.45 -3.27 3.64
N LYS A 64 -2.32 -2.92 4.28
CA LYS A 64 -2.22 -2.90 5.75
C LYS A 64 -3.19 -1.93 6.42
N ARG A 65 -3.52 -0.79 5.78
CA ARG A 65 -4.53 0.14 6.31
C ARG A 65 -5.93 -0.40 6.11
N LEU A 66 -6.21 -1.03 4.97
CA LEU A 66 -7.50 -1.68 4.72
C LEU A 66 -7.74 -2.82 5.72
N ASP A 67 -6.74 -3.67 5.96
CA ASP A 67 -6.82 -4.77 6.93
C ASP A 67 -7.08 -4.26 8.37
N SER A 68 -6.67 -3.03 8.67
CA SER A 68 -6.88 -2.38 9.97
C SER A 68 -8.20 -1.59 10.04
N SER A 69 -8.94 -1.48 8.93
CA SER A 69 -10.15 -0.67 8.79
C SER A 69 -11.38 -1.53 8.53
N LEU A 70 -12.40 -1.43 9.37
CA LEU A 70 -13.66 -2.16 9.19
C LEU A 70 -14.68 -1.30 8.43
N GLY A 71 -15.20 -1.82 7.32
CA GLY A 71 -16.32 -1.21 6.58
C GLY A 71 -15.98 0.13 5.91
N TYR A 72 -14.77 0.25 5.37
CA TYR A 72 -14.33 1.47 4.69
C TYR A 72 -15.08 1.68 3.37
N VAL A 73 -15.19 2.95 2.97
CA VAL A 73 -15.57 3.35 1.61
C VAL A 73 -14.28 3.68 0.86
N ILE A 74 -14.15 3.16 -0.37
CA ILE A 74 -12.91 3.28 -1.18
C ILE A 74 -12.48 4.74 -1.32
N GLU A 75 -13.41 5.64 -1.64
CA GLU A 75 -13.12 7.06 -1.86
C GLU A 75 -12.63 7.76 -0.58
N ASP A 76 -13.32 7.54 0.54
CA ASP A 76 -12.96 8.12 1.83
C ASP A 76 -11.57 7.64 2.28
N MET A 77 -11.32 6.34 2.10
CA MET A 77 -10.04 5.72 2.40
C MET A 77 -8.93 6.28 1.50
N ARG A 78 -9.20 6.49 0.20
CA ARG A 78 -8.22 7.12 -0.70
C ARG A 78 -7.84 8.52 -0.21
N CYS A 79 -8.83 9.35 0.12
CA CYS A 79 -8.59 10.71 0.63
C CYS A 79 -7.78 10.70 1.93
N GLN A 80 -8.12 9.83 2.87
CA GLN A 80 -7.39 9.69 4.13
C GLN A 80 -5.94 9.28 3.90
N LEU A 81 -5.72 8.25 3.08
CA LEU A 81 -4.38 7.74 2.78
C LEU A 81 -3.55 8.74 1.99
N GLN A 82 -4.16 9.57 1.14
CA GLN A 82 -3.48 10.67 0.48
C GLN A 82 -2.92 11.66 1.51
N SER A 83 -3.73 12.08 2.50
CA SER A 83 -3.26 12.97 3.56
C SER A 83 -2.14 12.36 4.40
N GLU A 84 -2.27 11.09 4.82
CA GLU A 84 -1.21 10.38 5.57
C GLU A 84 0.09 10.30 4.76
N LEU A 85 -0.03 10.01 3.46
CA LEU A 85 1.13 9.92 2.57
C LEU A 85 1.82 11.27 2.37
N TYR A 86 1.06 12.36 2.29
CA TYR A 86 1.63 13.72 2.26
C TYR A 86 2.46 14.00 3.50
N GLU A 87 1.97 13.68 4.70
CA GLU A 87 2.70 13.89 5.97
C GLU A 87 3.97 13.03 6.08
N LEU A 88 3.96 11.82 5.49
CA LEU A 88 5.09 10.90 5.53
C LEU A 88 6.22 11.25 4.55
N LEU A 89 5.87 11.86 3.42
CA LEU A 89 6.86 12.22 2.40
C LEU A 89 7.53 13.55 2.77
N PRO A 90 8.87 13.65 2.65
CA PRO A 90 9.55 14.92 2.86
C PRO A 90 8.96 15.92 1.86
N HIS A 91 8.30 16.95 2.38
CA HIS A 91 7.89 18.07 1.57
C HIS A 91 9.16 18.63 0.94
N SER A 92 9.21 18.70 -0.40
CA SER A 92 10.19 19.56 -1.02
C SER A 92 9.81 20.96 -0.57
N ASP A 93 10.42 21.44 0.51
CA ASP A 93 10.46 22.87 0.78
C ASP A 93 11.02 23.46 -0.50
N TYR A 94 10.13 24.05 -1.29
CA TYR A 94 10.48 24.78 -2.49
C TYR A 94 11.23 26.01 -1.97
N VAL A 95 12.53 25.84 -1.71
CA VAL A 95 13.44 26.96 -1.49
C VAL A 95 13.54 27.63 -2.84
N GLY A 96 12.62 28.58 -3.05
CA GLY A 96 12.65 29.48 -4.19
C GLY A 96 14.00 30.18 -4.21
N TYR A 97 14.69 30.03 -5.33
CA TYR A 97 15.82 30.88 -5.72
C TYR A 97 15.31 32.01 -6.61
#